data_AF-A0A352GPE9-F1
#
_entry.id   AF-A0A352GPE9-F1
#
_cell.length_a   1.000
_cell.length_b   1.000
_cell.length_c   1.000
_cell.angle_alpha   90.00
_cell.angle_beta   90.00
_cell.angle_gamma   90.00
#
_symmetry.space_group_name_H-M   'P 1'
#
loop_
_entity.id
_entity.type
_entity.pdbx_description
1 polymer ?
#
loop_
_entity_poly.entity_id
_entity_poly.type
_entity_poly.pdbx_seq_one_letter_code
_entity_poly.pdbx_strand_id
1 'polypeptide(L)' 'MDPEDPIYVDTPIVACDGGGGALGHPKVFLKFDEEAEVVCPYCSKRYLLNPDAPVASHGH' A
#
# COMPACT_ATOMS: atom_id res chain seq x y z
N MET A 1 10.92 -3.13 20.09
CA MET A 1 11.39 -2.89 18.70
C MET A 1 10.22 -3.31 17.84
N ASP A 2 9.28 -2.40 17.57
CA ASP A 2 8.09 -2.69 16.77
C ASP A 2 8.44 -2.45 15.30
N PRO A 3 8.59 -3.50 14.48
CA PRO A 3 8.99 -3.37 13.08
C PRO A 3 7.81 -3.03 12.16
N GLU A 4 6.75 -2.39 12.67
CA GLU A 4 5.46 -2.30 11.99
C GLU A 4 5.04 -0.87 11.63
N ASP A 5 5.99 0.04 11.36
CA ASP A 5 5.61 1.39 10.95
C ASP A 5 4.91 1.33 9.58
N PRO A 6 3.61 1.64 9.50
CA PRO A 6 2.88 1.58 8.25
C PRO A 6 3.31 2.75 7.34
N ILE A 7 3.43 2.46 6.05
CA ILE A 7 3.77 3.49 5.07
C ILE A 7 2.50 4.25 4.70
N TYR A 8 2.39 5.48 5.16
CA TYR A 8 1.27 6.36 4.81
C TYR A 8 1.38 6.84 3.35
N VAL A 9 0.28 6.77 2.62
CA VAL A 9 0.17 7.21 1.23
C VAL A 9 -1.07 8.07 1.03
N ASP A 10 -0.97 9.01 0.10
CA ASP A 10 -2.06 9.95 -0.23
C ASP A 10 -2.87 9.51 -1.46
N THR A 11 -2.57 8.35 -2.02
CA THR A 11 -3.18 7.85 -3.25
C THR A 11 -3.86 6.50 -3.03
N PRO A 12 -5.08 6.29 -3.56
CA PRO A 12 -5.80 5.01 -3.43
C PRO A 12 -5.17 3.87 -4.24
N ILE A 13 -4.06 4.13 -4.92
CA ILE A 13 -3.25 3.14 -5.62
C ILE A 13 -1.80 3.40 -5.26
N VAL A 14 -1.10 2.39 -4.75
CA VAL A 14 0.33 2.44 -4.43
C VAL A 14 1.10 1.46 -5.32
N ALA A 15 2.21 1.93 -5.90
CA ALA A 15 3.14 1.06 -6.61
C ALA A 15 4.17 0.52 -5.62
N CYS A 16 4.25 -0.79 -5.48
CA CYS A 16 5.26 -1.46 -4.67
C CYS A 16 6.20 -2.27 -5.58
N ASP A 17 7.49 -1.95 -5.55
CA ASP A 17 8.56 -2.67 -6.25
C ASP A 17 9.49 -3.43 -5.29
N GLY A 18 9.06 -3.64 -4.05
CA GLY A 18 9.86 -4.35 -3.04
C GLY A 18 11.11 -3.60 -2.56
N GLY A 19 11.28 -2.32 -2.90
CA GLY A 19 12.41 -1.49 -2.46
C GLY A 19 13.63 -1.53 -3.37
N GLY A 20 13.45 -1.84 -4.66
CA GLY A 20 14.48 -1.73 -5.71
C GLY A 20 15.70 -2.65 -5.59
N GLY A 21 15.73 -3.57 -4.62
CA GLY A 21 16.85 -4.50 -4.40
C GLY A 21 16.70 -5.85 -5.11
N ALA A 22 17.79 -6.64 -5.15
CA ALA A 22 17.81 -7.98 -5.75
C ALA A 22 16.87 -9.01 -5.07
N LEU A 23 16.44 -8.72 -3.84
CA LEU A 23 15.47 -9.53 -3.08
C LEU A 23 14.04 -8.94 -3.11
N GLY A 24 13.83 -7.87 -3.89
CA GLY A 24 12.50 -7.28 -4.09
C GLY A 24 11.63 -8.13 -5.02
N HIS A 25 10.39 -7.69 -5.21
CA HIS A 25 9.46 -8.28 -6.18
C HIS A 25 9.25 -7.32 -7.37
N PRO A 26 8.74 -7.82 -8.51
CA PRO A 26 8.36 -6.94 -9.62
C PRO A 26 7.40 -5.84 -9.16
N LYS A 27 7.43 -4.70 -9.85
CA LYS A 27 6.49 -3.59 -9.59
C LYS A 27 5.05 -4.09 -9.72
N VAL A 28 4.32 -4.05 -8.61
CA VAL A 28 2.89 -4.34 -8.54
C VAL A 28 2.14 -3.10 -8.05
N PHE A 29 0.89 -2.97 -8.45
CA PHE A 29 0.01 -1.90 -8.00
C PHE A 29 -0.99 -2.48 -7.00
N LEU A 30 -0.95 -1.97 -5.78
CA LEU A 30 -1.88 -2.31 -4.72
C LEU A 30 -2.93 -1.20 -4.67
N LYS A 31 -4.21 -1.57 -4.76
CA LYS A 31 -5.32 -0.64 -4.69
C LYS A 31 -5.96 -0.73 -3.30
N PHE A 32 -6.28 0.41 -2.73
CA PHE A 32 -7.09 0.53 -1.54
C PHE A 32 -8.56 0.49 -1.99
N ASP A 33 -9.28 -0.54 -1.56
CA ASP A 33 -10.70 -0.70 -1.84
C ASP A 33 -11.54 -0.02 -0.75
N GLU A 34 -12.29 -0.78 0.05
CA GLU A 34 -13.09 -0.24 1.17
C GLU A 34 -12.23 0.06 2.41
N GLU A 35 -11.08 -0.60 2.51
CA GLU A 35 -10.14 -0.47 3.62
C GLU A 35 -9.05 0.55 3.29
N ALA A 36 -8.72 1.41 4.27
CA ALA A 36 -7.59 2.33 4.21
C ALA A 36 -6.25 1.63 4.51
N GLU A 37 -6.21 0.29 4.45
CA GLU A 37 -5.00 -0.51 4.68
C GLU A 37 -4.83 -1.51 3.54
N VAL A 38 -3.60 -1.66 3.05
CA VAL A 38 -3.24 -2.75 2.14
C VAL A 38 -1.85 -3.29 2.48
N VAL A 39 -1.72 -4.62 2.48
CA VAL A 39 -0.44 -5.30 2.74
C VAL A 39 0.09 -5.88 1.44
N CYS A 40 1.35 -5.60 1.13
CA CYS A 40 2.00 -6.22 -0.01
C CYS A 40 2.24 -7.72 0.26
N PRO A 41 1.74 -8.63 -0.60
CA PRO A 41 1.88 -10.08 -0.38
C PRO A 41 3.31 -10.59 -0.55
N TYR A 42 4.23 -9.77 -1.06
CA TYR A 42 5.61 -10.17 -1.36
C TYR A 42 6.60 -9.68 -0.30
N CYS A 43 6.58 -8.39 0.01
CA CYS A 43 7.52 -7.79 0.97
C CYS A 43 6.89 -7.57 2.36
N SER A 44 5.63 -7.95 2.55
CA SER A 44 4.88 -7.80 3.80
C SER A 44 4.85 -6.36 4.35
N LYS A 45 5.09 -5.37 3.48
CA LYS A 45 4.97 -3.95 3.82
C LYS A 45 3.49 -3.59 3.94
N ARG A 46 3.12 -2.98 5.06
CA ARG A 46 1.79 -2.41 5.32
C ARG A 46 1.78 -0.98 4.81
N TYR A 47 0.78 -0.65 3.99
CA TYR A 47 0.52 0.70 3.53
C TYR A 47 -0.81 1.16 4.09
N LEU A 48 -0.87 2.39 4.57
CA LEU A 48 -2.09 3.02 5.06
C LEU A 48 -2.43 4.22 4.19
N LEU A 49 -3.68 4.34 3.80
CA LEU A 49 -4.18 5.51 3.09
C LEU A 49 -4.48 6.62 4.11
N ASN A 50 -4.01 7.82 3.82
CA ASN A 50 -4.33 8.98 4.65
C ASN A 50 -5.84 9.24 4.65
N PRO A 51 -6.42 9.65 5.80
CA PRO A 51 -7.86 9.88 5.92
C PRO A 51 -8.37 11.02 5.03
N ASP A 52 -7.49 11.97 4.68
CA ASP A 52 -7.77 13.07 3.76
C ASP A 52 -7.65 12.68 2.28
N ALA A 53 -7.15 11.48 1.97
CA ALA A 53 -7.00 11.01 0.60
C ALA A 53 -8.31 10.45 0.05
N PRO A 54 -8.63 10.69 -1.23
CA PRO A 54 -9.84 10.17 -1.84
C PRO A 54 -9.74 8.65 -1.98
N VAL A 55 -10.44 7.91 -1.14
CA VAL A 55 -10.71 6.48 -1.36
C VAL A 55 -11.44 6.32 -2.68
N ALA A 56 -11.12 5.28 -3.45
CA ALA A 56 -11.84 4.95 -4.67
C ALA A 56 -13.23 4.42 -4.29
N SER A 57 -14.15 5.32 -3.92
CA SER A 57 -15.54 4.98 -3.64
C SER A 57 -16.13 4.28 -4.86
N HIS A 58 -16.34 2.97 -4.73
CA HIS A 58 -17.08 2.19 -5.71
C HIS A 58 -18.55 2.62 -5.58
N GLY A 59 -18.97 3.58 -6.40
CA GLY A 59 -20.37 3.95 -6.55
C GLY A 59 -21.16 2.76 -7.08
N HIS A 60 -22.28 2.48 -6.40
CA HIS A 60 -23.25 1.40 -6.63
C HIS A 60 -23.64 1.14 -8.09
#